data_AF-A0A2N3XY24-F1
#
_entry.id   AF-A0A2N3XY24-F1
#
_cell.length_a   1.000
_cell.length_b   1.000
_cell.length_c   1.000
_cell.angle_alpha   90.00
_cell.angle_beta   90.00
_cell.angle_gamma   90.00
#
_symmetry.space_group_name_H-M   'P 1'
#
loop_
_entity.id
_entity.type
_entity.pdbx_description
1 polymer ?
#
loop_
_entity_poly.entity_id
_entity_poly.type
_entity_poly.pdbx_seq_one_letter_code
_entity_poly.pdbx_strand_id
1 'polypeptide(L)'
;MNPESSDQTRSPENNDRASYPNEAADRGLRSAALRADQALRTAVDRVRPAAHRVGEWLAPLIQRVLQWLAPLLQRIQEAPAVRRLRERVAPHVEKLPESVRRAPRTRSMQAGAAIAAVGVVGLMIGSAVAGSDETKVDDAAMEAPIQAQQAQIQEQQAPIQAQQTPAQAEQPIPQEAPAPQAQPVLQAPLGPPVEGIDVSNHNGDIDWRRVAADGKKFTFVLATDGTGFSNPRYSEQYHGAKNAGLIAGAYHFARPGSSSAEQQAERFLNIADYQADGKTLPPVLDLEVDPNSGGCYGLSVADMHLWTKTFNDKVKERTGKDPIIYANPSFWRQCMGSTDTFGGHALWLASYGVDSPAVPNGFNNWDFWQYTDQGSVAGIGGNTDLNQYQEGFERLKQLAS
;
A
#
# COMPACT_ATOMS: atom_id res chain seq x y z
N MET A 1 76.25 12.42 66.52
CA MET A 1 75.07 13.25 66.19
C MET A 1 74.48 12.70 64.91
N ASN A 2 73.27 12.14 64.98
CA ASN A 2 72.38 11.94 63.82
C ASN A 2 71.59 13.26 63.60
N PRO A 3 70.96 13.54 62.43
CA PRO A 3 69.96 12.64 61.84
C PRO A 3 69.87 12.53 60.29
N GLU A 4 69.28 11.40 59.88
CA GLU A 4 68.32 11.12 58.80
C GLU A 4 68.27 11.96 57.49
N SER A 5 68.28 11.26 56.35
CA SER A 5 67.13 11.20 55.40
C SER A 5 67.42 10.28 54.21
N SER A 6 66.38 9.55 53.81
CA SER A 6 66.19 8.57 52.74
C SER A 6 66.50 9.02 51.32
N ASP A 7 66.86 8.09 50.42
CA ASP A 7 65.98 7.59 49.33
C ASP A 7 66.77 6.92 48.18
N GLN A 8 66.21 5.81 47.66
CA GLN A 8 66.30 5.16 46.31
C GLN A 8 67.59 5.22 45.46
N THR A 9 67.99 4.26 44.61
CA THR A 9 67.60 2.91 44.18
C THR A 9 68.79 2.43 43.32
N ARG A 10 69.21 1.16 43.40
CA ARG A 10 70.17 0.57 42.45
C ARG A 10 69.58 -0.72 41.87
N SER A 11 69.22 -0.65 40.60
CA SER A 11 68.71 -1.76 39.80
C SER A 11 69.85 -2.68 39.37
N PRO A 12 69.70 -4.01 39.34
CA PRO A 12 70.56 -4.89 38.56
C PRO A 12 69.88 -5.28 37.24
N GLU A 13 70.66 -5.21 36.17
CA GLU A 13 70.36 -5.83 34.88
C GLU A 13 70.13 -7.33 35.05
N ASN A 14 69.08 -7.86 34.40
CA ASN A 14 69.11 -9.23 33.91
C ASN A 14 68.34 -9.36 32.60
N ASN A 15 68.99 -10.03 31.67
CA ASN A 15 68.72 -10.24 30.27
C ASN A 15 67.53 -11.19 30.06
N ASP A 16 66.54 -10.86 29.21
CA ASP A 16 65.76 -11.87 28.48
C ASP A 16 64.84 -11.32 27.36
N ARG A 17 65.08 -11.86 26.16
CA ARG A 17 64.16 -12.14 25.05
C ARG A 17 62.99 -11.19 24.75
N ALA A 18 63.15 -10.47 23.62
CA ALA A 18 62.05 -9.96 22.81
C ALA A 18 61.06 -11.10 22.45
N SER A 19 59.85 -11.03 23.00
CA SER A 19 58.73 -11.92 22.69
C SER A 19 57.92 -11.35 21.52
N TYR A 20 57.91 -12.07 20.39
CA TYR A 20 57.04 -11.80 19.25
C TYR A 20 55.57 -12.19 19.58
N PRO A 21 54.56 -11.47 19.04
CA PRO A 21 53.16 -11.70 19.38
C PRO A 21 52.50 -12.83 18.55
N ASN A 22 51.84 -13.75 19.25
CA ASN A 22 50.54 -14.33 18.89
C ASN A 22 50.32 -15.02 17.49
N GLU A 23 51.27 -15.82 17.00
CA GLU A 23 51.10 -16.61 15.74
C GLU A 23 50.01 -17.70 15.78
N ALA A 24 49.61 -18.15 16.97
CA ALA A 24 48.60 -19.21 17.11
C ALA A 24 47.18 -18.67 16.93
N ALA A 25 46.90 -17.47 17.46
CA ALA A 25 45.60 -16.81 17.32
C ALA A 25 45.33 -16.35 15.86
N ASP A 26 46.35 -15.84 15.16
CA ASP A 26 46.22 -15.42 13.76
C ASP A 26 46.00 -16.63 12.81
N ARG A 27 46.65 -17.78 13.09
CA ARG A 27 46.38 -19.04 12.38
C ARG A 27 44.95 -19.54 12.60
N GLY A 28 44.42 -19.41 13.82
CA GLY A 28 43.05 -19.78 14.15
C GLY A 28 42.01 -18.97 13.37
N LEU A 29 42.17 -17.65 13.33
CA LEU A 29 41.25 -16.73 12.63
C LEU A 29 41.29 -16.92 11.10
N ARG A 30 42.48 -17.10 10.51
CA ARG A 30 42.61 -17.40 9.08
C ARG A 30 41.97 -18.74 8.70
N SER A 31 42.10 -19.77 9.57
CA SER A 31 41.46 -21.07 9.34
C SER A 31 39.92 -21.01 9.41
N ALA A 32 39.37 -20.09 10.22
CA ALA A 32 37.93 -19.89 10.34
C ALA A 32 37.38 -19.11 9.14
N ALA A 33 38.09 -18.07 8.68
CA ALA A 33 37.73 -17.30 7.51
C ALA A 33 37.72 -18.14 6.22
N LEU A 34 38.71 -19.03 6.04
CA LEU A 34 38.75 -19.96 4.90
C LEU A 34 37.58 -20.95 4.91
N ARG A 35 37.21 -21.47 6.09
CA ARG A 35 36.05 -22.36 6.24
C ARG A 35 34.73 -21.64 5.96
N ALA A 36 34.61 -20.39 6.38
CA ALA A 36 33.43 -19.57 6.09
C ALA A 36 33.31 -19.24 4.59
N ASP A 37 34.41 -18.87 3.93
CA ASP A 37 34.42 -18.62 2.47
C ASP A 37 34.04 -19.88 1.68
N GLN A 38 34.56 -21.04 2.07
CA GLN A 38 34.24 -22.31 1.42
C GLN A 38 32.78 -22.73 1.62
N ALA A 39 32.22 -22.49 2.81
CA ALA A 39 30.80 -22.72 3.09
C ALA A 39 29.90 -21.78 2.28
N LEU A 40 30.28 -20.51 2.14
CA LEU A 40 29.54 -19.51 1.36
C LEU A 40 29.53 -19.87 -0.13
N ARG A 41 30.68 -20.25 -0.69
CA ARG A 41 30.79 -20.71 -2.09
C ARG A 41 29.92 -21.93 -2.35
N THR A 42 29.94 -22.91 -1.45
CA THR A 42 29.13 -24.12 -1.56
C THR A 42 27.63 -23.79 -1.51
N ALA A 43 27.21 -22.87 -0.65
CA ALA A 43 25.82 -22.40 -0.58
C ALA A 43 25.39 -21.69 -1.86
N VAL A 44 26.23 -20.80 -2.39
CA VAL A 44 25.98 -20.08 -3.66
C VAL A 44 25.89 -21.04 -4.84
N ASP A 45 26.78 -22.03 -4.92
CA ASP A 45 26.76 -23.04 -5.98
C ASP A 45 25.52 -23.94 -5.91
N ARG A 46 24.94 -24.13 -4.71
CA ARG A 46 23.72 -24.92 -4.51
C ARG A 46 22.45 -24.18 -4.97
N VAL A 47 22.43 -22.85 -4.86
CA VAL A 47 21.27 -22.01 -5.22
C VAL A 47 21.33 -21.54 -6.67
N ARG A 48 22.52 -21.45 -7.28
CA ARG A 48 22.74 -21.02 -8.67
C ARG A 48 21.84 -21.74 -9.70
N PRO A 49 21.62 -23.07 -9.66
CA PRO A 49 20.75 -23.75 -10.62
C PRO A 49 19.25 -23.44 -10.45
N ALA A 50 18.82 -23.08 -9.23
CA ALA A 50 17.44 -22.64 -8.99
C ALA A 50 17.23 -21.21 -9.50
N ALA A 51 18.19 -20.31 -9.25
CA ALA A 51 18.18 -18.94 -9.76
C ALA A 51 18.21 -18.89 -11.30
N HIS A 52 19.00 -19.75 -11.95
CA HIS A 52 19.01 -19.86 -13.42
C HIS A 52 17.67 -20.36 -13.98
N ARG A 53 17.03 -21.36 -13.36
CA ARG A 53 15.73 -21.87 -13.79
C ARG A 53 14.61 -20.83 -13.65
N VAL A 54 14.63 -20.04 -12.58
CA VAL A 54 13.71 -18.90 -12.41
C VAL A 54 13.98 -17.82 -13.47
N GLY A 55 15.25 -17.53 -13.77
CA GLY A 55 15.62 -16.59 -14.83
C GLY A 55 15.17 -17.02 -16.22
N GLU A 56 15.33 -18.29 -16.58
CA GLU A 56 14.86 -18.84 -17.87
C GLU A 56 13.33 -18.85 -17.97
N TRP A 57 12.63 -19.10 -16.86
CA TRP A 57 11.17 -19.03 -16.80
C TRP A 57 10.62 -17.60 -16.94
N LEU A 58 11.29 -16.61 -16.33
CA LEU A 58 10.89 -15.21 -16.39
C LEU A 58 11.30 -14.51 -17.69
N ALA A 59 12.35 -14.96 -18.36
CA ALA A 59 12.86 -14.35 -19.60
C ALA A 59 11.77 -14.11 -20.68
N PRO A 60 10.91 -15.09 -21.05
CA PRO A 60 9.87 -14.85 -22.04
C PRO A 60 8.79 -13.87 -21.57
N LEU A 61 8.50 -13.79 -20.26
CA LEU A 61 7.55 -12.81 -19.70
C LEU A 61 8.12 -11.40 -19.75
N ILE A 62 9.38 -11.22 -19.34
CA ILE A 62 10.10 -9.95 -19.42
C ILE A 62 10.16 -9.48 -20.88
N GLN A 63 10.46 -10.39 -21.81
CA GLN A 63 10.55 -10.05 -23.23
C GLN A 63 9.19 -9.63 -23.83
N ARG A 64 8.08 -10.25 -23.39
CA ARG A 64 6.72 -9.83 -23.78
C ARG A 64 6.36 -8.46 -23.23
N VAL A 65 6.71 -8.18 -21.97
CA VAL A 65 6.50 -6.86 -21.35
C VAL A 65 7.32 -5.79 -22.07
N LEU A 66 8.58 -6.07 -22.40
CA LEU A 66 9.44 -5.14 -23.15
C LEU A 66 8.91 -4.88 -24.57
N GLN A 67 8.42 -5.91 -25.26
CA GLN A 67 7.80 -5.75 -26.59
C GLN A 67 6.51 -4.92 -26.52
N TRP A 68 5.70 -5.13 -25.48
CA TRP A 68 4.48 -4.36 -25.25
C TRP A 68 4.75 -2.89 -24.91
N LEU A 69 5.81 -2.61 -24.15
CA LEU A 69 6.23 -1.25 -23.77
C LEU A 69 6.97 -0.50 -24.89
N ALA A 70 7.51 -1.19 -25.90
CA ALA A 70 8.32 -0.58 -26.95
C ALA A 70 7.63 0.59 -27.68
N PRO A 71 6.34 0.51 -28.09
CA PRO A 71 5.65 1.62 -28.75
C PRO A 71 5.46 2.83 -27.82
N LEU A 72 5.26 2.58 -26.51
CA LEU A 72 5.11 3.64 -25.51
C LEU A 72 6.44 4.37 -25.28
N LEU A 73 7.54 3.62 -25.16
CA LEU A 73 8.88 4.17 -25.04
C LEU A 73 9.26 4.99 -26.27
N GLN A 74 8.88 4.52 -27.46
CA GLN A 74 9.10 5.27 -28.70
C GLN A 74 8.33 6.59 -28.71
N ARG A 75 7.05 6.60 -28.31
CA ARG A 75 6.25 7.85 -28.19
C ARG A 75 6.81 8.83 -27.16
N ILE A 76 7.35 8.34 -26.04
CA ILE A 76 8.00 9.18 -25.03
C ILE A 76 9.28 9.81 -25.59
N GLN A 77 10.09 9.04 -26.32
CA GLN A 77 11.31 9.56 -26.96
C GLN A 77 11.02 10.60 -28.06
N GLU A 78 9.91 10.44 -28.77
CA GLU A 78 9.46 11.35 -29.82
C GLU A 78 8.69 12.57 -29.28
N ALA A 79 8.39 12.60 -27.97
CA ALA A 79 7.68 13.71 -27.35
C ALA A 79 8.44 15.04 -27.54
N PRO A 80 7.76 16.15 -27.92
CA PRO A 80 8.42 17.43 -28.22
C PRO A 80 9.27 17.98 -27.07
N ALA A 81 8.91 17.69 -25.82
CA ALA A 81 9.69 18.08 -24.64
C ALA A 81 11.02 17.32 -24.55
N VAL A 82 11.01 16.00 -24.81
CA VAL A 82 12.19 15.14 -24.78
C VAL A 82 13.12 15.46 -25.96
N ARG A 83 12.54 15.74 -27.14
CA ARG A 83 13.30 16.19 -28.31
C ARG A 83 14.01 17.52 -28.05
N ARG A 84 13.31 18.51 -27.49
CA ARG A 84 13.90 19.82 -27.13
C ARG A 84 14.99 19.70 -26.08
N LEU A 85 14.83 18.79 -25.11
CA LEU A 85 15.85 18.52 -24.10
C LEU A 85 17.09 17.87 -24.74
N ARG A 86 16.91 16.89 -25.63
CA ARG A 86 17.99 16.21 -26.35
C ARG A 86 18.78 17.18 -27.22
N GLU A 87 18.11 18.05 -27.95
CA GLU A 87 18.75 19.07 -28.80
C GLU A 87 19.57 20.08 -27.98
N ARG A 88 19.11 20.44 -26.76
CA ARG A 88 19.86 21.31 -25.84
C ARG A 88 21.09 20.64 -25.21
N VAL A 89 21.01 19.33 -24.95
CA VAL A 89 22.05 18.59 -24.23
C VAL A 89 23.12 18.01 -25.18
N ALA A 90 22.77 17.69 -26.43
CA ALA A 90 23.67 17.12 -27.44
C ALA A 90 25.03 17.84 -27.58
N PRO A 91 25.12 19.19 -27.71
CA PRO A 91 26.40 19.89 -27.86
C PRO A 91 27.26 19.87 -26.59
N HIS A 92 26.69 19.52 -25.43
CA HIS A 92 27.43 19.38 -24.17
C HIS A 92 28.01 17.97 -24.00
N VAL A 93 27.30 16.95 -24.50
CA VAL A 93 27.75 15.55 -24.48
C VAL A 93 28.95 15.33 -25.41
N GLU A 94 28.99 16.02 -26.55
CA GLU A 94 30.13 15.96 -27.50
C GLU A 94 31.42 16.57 -26.94
N LYS A 95 31.33 17.42 -25.91
CA LYS A 95 32.48 18.03 -25.24
C LYS A 95 33.05 17.17 -24.12
N LEU A 96 32.41 16.05 -23.78
CA LEU A 96 32.89 15.15 -22.72
C LEU A 96 34.17 14.40 -23.16
N PRO A 97 35.10 14.10 -22.25
CA PRO A 97 36.26 13.28 -22.54
C PRO A 97 35.87 11.92 -23.14
N GLU A 98 36.66 11.39 -24.08
CA GLU A 98 36.31 10.17 -24.80
C GLU A 98 36.25 8.92 -23.90
N SER A 99 36.97 8.93 -22.78
CA SER A 99 36.88 7.92 -21.71
C SER A 99 35.50 7.86 -21.05
N VAL A 100 34.82 9.00 -20.91
CA VAL A 100 33.47 9.10 -20.36
C VAL A 100 32.43 8.70 -21.41
N ARG A 101 32.69 9.01 -22.68
CA ARG A 101 31.82 8.61 -23.81
C ARG A 101 31.86 7.11 -24.11
N ARG A 102 32.98 6.43 -23.85
CA ARG A 102 33.19 5.00 -24.13
C ARG A 102 33.14 4.08 -22.90
N ALA A 103 32.78 4.59 -21.72
CA ALA A 103 32.67 3.75 -20.53
C ALA A 103 31.77 2.53 -20.81
N PRO A 104 32.27 1.29 -20.59
CA PRO A 104 31.52 0.09 -20.94
C PRO A 104 30.24 0.04 -20.11
N ARG A 105 29.09 0.03 -20.78
CA ARG A 105 27.81 -0.29 -20.16
C ARG A 105 27.94 -1.71 -19.60
N THR A 106 28.11 -1.83 -18.29
CA THR A 106 28.25 -3.12 -17.61
C THR A 106 27.04 -3.99 -17.92
N ARG A 107 27.30 -5.27 -18.23
CA ARG A 107 26.31 -6.29 -18.64
C ARG A 107 25.17 -6.56 -17.62
N SER A 108 25.08 -5.82 -16.52
CA SER A 108 23.97 -5.83 -15.57
C SER A 108 22.78 -4.93 -15.94
N MET A 109 22.88 -4.12 -17.01
CA MET A 109 21.80 -3.24 -17.50
C MET A 109 21.12 -3.75 -18.79
N GLN A 110 20.91 -5.06 -18.91
CA GLN A 110 19.98 -5.63 -19.92
C GLN A 110 18.67 -6.17 -19.32
N ALA A 111 18.47 -6.03 -18.01
CA ALA A 111 17.17 -6.23 -17.37
C ALA A 111 16.86 -5.02 -16.49
N GLY A 112 16.14 -4.04 -17.06
CA GLY A 112 15.65 -2.87 -16.34
C GLY A 112 16.49 -1.61 -16.52
N ALA A 113 15.99 -0.69 -17.35
CA ALA A 113 16.02 0.77 -17.19
C ALA A 113 16.09 1.47 -18.56
N ALA A 114 14.91 1.69 -19.13
CA ALA A 114 14.66 2.89 -19.92
C ALA A 114 14.56 4.11 -18.97
N ILE A 115 15.63 4.42 -18.23
CA ILE A 115 15.80 5.67 -17.48
C ILE A 115 17.28 6.01 -17.55
N ALA A 116 17.68 6.76 -18.58
CA ALA A 116 19.00 7.37 -18.65
C ALA A 116 18.93 8.67 -19.48
N ALA A 117 18.07 9.59 -19.04
CA ALA A 117 18.16 11.02 -19.38
C ALA A 117 17.25 11.84 -18.44
N VAL A 118 17.52 11.83 -17.13
CA VAL A 118 17.21 12.90 -16.14
C VAL A 118 18.00 12.67 -14.84
N GLY A 119 18.43 11.44 -14.51
CA GLY A 119 19.09 11.14 -13.23
C GLY A 119 20.63 11.01 -13.22
N VAL A 120 21.40 11.91 -13.86
CA VAL A 120 22.90 11.84 -13.82
C VAL A 120 23.56 13.19 -13.45
N VAL A 121 22.96 13.97 -12.55
CA VAL A 121 23.66 15.12 -11.92
C VAL A 121 23.80 14.98 -10.39
N GLY A 122 23.19 13.97 -9.77
CA GLY A 122 23.20 13.81 -8.30
C GLY A 122 24.23 12.85 -7.70
N LEU A 123 25.02 12.13 -8.49
CA LEU A 123 25.78 10.98 -7.97
C LEU A 123 27.15 10.82 -8.64
N MET A 124 28.00 11.86 -8.58
CA MET A 124 29.45 11.77 -8.83
C MET A 124 30.22 12.93 -8.14
N ILE A 125 29.99 13.16 -6.83
CA ILE A 125 30.99 13.82 -5.98
C ILE A 125 31.12 12.98 -4.72
N GLY A 126 32.17 12.17 -4.68
CA GLY A 126 32.44 11.29 -3.56
C GLY A 126 33.56 10.31 -3.88
N SER A 127 34.74 10.83 -4.22
CA SER A 127 36.05 10.27 -3.83
C SER A 127 37.20 11.07 -4.48
N ALA A 128 38.14 11.50 -3.62
CA ALA A 128 39.46 12.09 -3.87
C ALA A 128 39.53 13.58 -4.28
N VAL A 129 39.90 14.46 -3.34
CA VAL A 129 41.29 14.91 -3.09
C VAL A 129 41.32 15.78 -1.83
N ALA A 130 42.34 15.56 -1.00
CA ALA A 130 42.69 16.37 0.15
C ALA A 130 43.24 17.75 -0.26
N GLY A 131 42.96 18.79 0.54
CA GLY A 131 43.73 20.03 0.56
C GLY A 131 42.90 21.31 0.46
N SER A 132 42.91 22.07 1.57
CA SER A 132 42.71 23.55 1.72
C SER A 132 41.52 24.16 0.96
N ASP A 133 40.55 24.83 1.59
CA ASP A 133 40.75 26.09 2.31
C ASP A 133 39.40 26.49 2.93
N GLU A 134 39.46 27.30 3.99
CA GLU A 134 38.32 27.85 4.72
C GLU A 134 37.46 28.76 3.83
N THR A 135 36.16 28.48 3.73
CA THR A 135 35.14 29.55 3.58
C THR A 135 33.87 29.19 4.32
N LYS A 136 33.59 29.99 5.35
CA LYS A 136 32.35 30.10 6.12
C LYS A 136 31.11 30.17 5.23
N VAL A 137 30.07 29.42 5.60
CA VAL A 137 28.68 29.76 5.28
C VAL A 137 27.84 29.49 6.52
N ASP A 138 27.10 30.49 6.93
CA ASP A 138 26.53 30.68 8.26
C ASP A 138 25.40 29.72 8.65
N ASP A 139 25.38 29.39 9.95
CA ASP A 139 24.28 28.78 10.67
C ASP A 139 23.03 29.66 10.63
N ALA A 140 21.91 29.10 10.18
CA ALA A 140 20.57 29.59 10.51
C ALA A 140 19.57 28.43 10.43
N ALA A 141 19.66 27.55 11.43
CA ALA A 141 18.58 26.63 11.78
C ALA A 141 17.74 27.28 12.90
N MET A 142 16.43 27.09 12.80
CA MET A 142 15.47 27.05 13.92
C MET A 142 15.22 28.35 14.70
N GLU A 143 14.07 28.98 14.43
CA GLU A 143 13.09 29.41 15.45
C GLU A 143 11.85 29.99 14.74
N ALA A 144 10.72 29.27 14.87
CA ALA A 144 9.31 29.66 15.01
C ALA A 144 8.79 31.05 14.51
N PRO A 145 7.48 31.20 14.18
CA PRO A 145 6.43 30.78 15.11
C PRO A 145 5.18 30.13 14.51
N ILE A 146 4.97 28.89 14.94
CA ILE A 146 3.66 28.37 15.34
C ILE A 146 3.22 29.20 16.57
N GLN A 147 2.60 30.37 16.37
CA GLN A 147 1.85 31.09 17.41
C GLN A 147 0.61 31.85 16.89
N ALA A 148 0.30 31.80 15.59
CA ALA A 148 -0.84 32.54 15.04
C ALA A 148 -2.17 31.75 14.99
N GLN A 149 -2.19 30.45 15.32
CA GLN A 149 -3.40 29.62 15.20
C GLN A 149 -4.06 29.22 16.53
N GLN A 150 -3.49 29.60 17.69
CA GLN A 150 -4.02 29.25 19.02
C GLN A 150 -4.82 30.38 19.70
N ALA A 151 -4.99 31.53 19.05
CA ALA A 151 -5.72 32.68 19.61
C ALA A 151 -7.19 32.84 19.13
N GLN A 152 -7.74 31.90 18.35
CA GLN A 152 -9.13 31.99 17.83
C GLN A 152 -10.13 30.97 18.40
N ILE A 153 -9.73 30.13 19.37
CA ILE A 153 -10.64 29.12 19.98
C ILE A 153 -11.07 29.50 21.42
N GLN A 154 -10.61 30.62 21.98
CA GLN A 154 -10.87 30.99 23.38
C GLN A 154 -11.92 32.09 23.62
N GLU A 155 -12.79 32.40 22.65
CA GLU A 155 -13.79 33.48 22.79
C GLU A 155 -15.25 33.03 22.62
N GLN A 156 -15.58 31.80 23.03
CA GLN A 156 -16.97 31.39 23.29
C GLN A 156 -17.07 30.54 24.55
N GLN A 157 -16.82 31.15 25.71
CA GLN A 157 -17.37 30.69 26.99
C GLN A 157 -17.17 31.77 28.06
N ALA A 158 -18.25 32.46 28.38
CA ALA A 158 -18.39 33.29 29.58
C ALA A 158 -19.78 33.04 30.21
N PRO A 159 -19.95 33.26 31.52
CA PRO A 159 -20.73 32.40 32.39
C PRO A 159 -22.17 32.87 32.60
N ILE A 160 -23.12 31.94 32.71
CA ILE A 160 -24.44 32.22 33.28
C ILE A 160 -24.41 31.85 34.76
N GLN A 161 -24.47 32.87 35.61
CA GLN A 161 -24.58 32.76 37.06
C GLN A 161 -25.96 32.24 37.49
N ALA A 162 -25.94 31.47 38.58
CA ALA A 162 -27.10 30.90 39.25
C ALA A 162 -28.02 31.98 39.86
N GLN A 163 -29.32 31.82 39.62
CA GLN A 163 -30.37 32.36 40.50
C GLN A 163 -31.14 31.17 41.08
N GLN A 164 -31.06 31.02 42.40
CA GLN A 164 -31.84 30.07 43.19
C GLN A 164 -33.18 30.70 43.58
N THR A 165 -34.27 29.97 43.42
CA THR A 165 -35.61 30.26 43.99
C THR A 165 -36.21 28.90 44.40
N PRO A 166 -36.97 28.81 45.51
CA PRO A 166 -37.02 27.59 46.33
C PRO A 166 -37.93 26.50 45.78
N ALA A 167 -37.52 25.26 46.08
CA ALA A 167 -38.18 24.02 45.74
C ALA A 167 -39.61 23.92 46.29
N GLN A 168 -40.56 23.64 45.40
CA GLN A 168 -41.76 22.89 45.74
C GLN A 168 -41.53 21.43 45.35
N ALA A 169 -41.76 20.53 46.29
CA ALA A 169 -41.54 19.10 46.13
C ALA A 169 -42.63 18.49 45.22
N GLU A 170 -42.29 18.24 43.96
CA GLU A 170 -43.01 17.27 43.13
C GLU A 170 -42.34 15.90 43.27
N GLN A 171 -43.18 14.90 43.56
CA GLN A 171 -42.73 13.52 43.74
C GLN A 171 -42.20 12.93 42.42
N PRO A 172 -41.18 12.06 42.46
CA PRO A 172 -40.59 11.52 41.25
C PRO A 172 -41.58 10.58 40.57
N ILE A 173 -41.97 10.94 39.34
CA ILE A 173 -42.58 10.03 38.38
C ILE A 173 -41.57 8.91 38.12
N PRO A 174 -41.94 7.62 38.19
CA PRO A 174 -41.02 6.54 37.86
C PRO A 174 -40.52 6.72 36.42
N GLN A 175 -39.22 6.96 36.25
CA GLN A 175 -38.57 6.88 34.95
C GLN A 175 -38.60 5.42 34.50
N GLU A 176 -39.52 5.11 33.59
CA GLU A 176 -39.49 3.87 32.84
C GLU A 176 -38.15 3.82 32.10
N ALA A 177 -37.36 2.78 32.38
CA ALA A 177 -36.07 2.57 31.74
C ALA A 177 -36.25 2.63 30.22
N PRO A 178 -35.34 3.28 29.47
CA PRO A 178 -35.42 3.25 28.01
C PRO A 178 -35.43 1.79 27.58
N ALA A 179 -36.48 1.41 26.84
CA ALA A 179 -36.59 0.09 26.27
C ALA A 179 -35.26 -0.25 25.56
N PRO A 180 -34.72 -1.47 25.71
CA PRO A 180 -33.52 -1.86 25.00
C PRO A 180 -33.76 -1.60 23.51
N GLN A 181 -32.92 -0.76 22.90
CA GLN A 181 -32.95 -0.54 21.47
C GLN A 181 -32.84 -1.91 20.81
N ALA A 182 -33.90 -2.32 20.12
CA ALA A 182 -33.92 -3.60 19.42
C ALA A 182 -32.72 -3.62 18.47
N GLN A 183 -31.82 -4.58 18.69
CA GLN A 183 -30.78 -4.87 17.72
C GLN A 183 -31.45 -5.12 16.36
N PRO A 184 -30.88 -4.65 15.23
CA PRO A 184 -31.45 -4.97 13.93
C PRO A 184 -31.52 -6.48 13.83
N VAL A 185 -32.75 -7.00 13.79
CA VAL A 185 -32.99 -8.42 13.52
C VAL A 185 -32.30 -8.69 12.18
N LEU A 186 -31.31 -9.58 12.16
CA LEU A 186 -30.75 -10.12 10.91
C LEU A 186 -31.95 -10.63 10.10
N GLN A 187 -32.33 -9.86 9.07
CA GLN A 187 -33.41 -10.27 8.18
C GLN A 187 -32.93 -11.55 7.50
N ALA A 188 -33.76 -12.60 7.52
CA ALA A 188 -33.40 -13.85 6.86
C ALA A 188 -33.10 -13.59 5.36
N PRO A 189 -32.12 -14.29 4.77
CA PRO A 189 -31.80 -14.15 3.36
C PRO A 189 -33.04 -14.29 2.48
N LEU A 190 -33.15 -13.44 1.46
CA LEU A 190 -34.24 -13.47 0.48
C LEU A 190 -33.88 -14.35 -0.72
N GLY A 191 -33.39 -15.56 -0.45
CA GLY A 191 -33.02 -16.55 -1.47
C GLY A 191 -31.66 -17.21 -1.22
N PRO A 192 -31.23 -18.10 -2.13
CA PRO A 192 -29.89 -18.69 -2.08
C PRO A 192 -28.80 -17.64 -2.36
N PRO A 193 -27.54 -17.91 -1.98
CA PRO A 193 -26.41 -17.07 -2.34
C PRO A 193 -26.33 -16.81 -3.84
N VAL A 194 -25.96 -15.58 -4.19
CA VAL A 194 -25.87 -15.12 -5.57
C VAL A 194 -24.41 -15.14 -6.00
N GLU A 195 -24.13 -15.69 -7.18
CA GLU A 195 -22.78 -15.72 -7.74
C GLU A 195 -22.41 -14.40 -8.46
N GLY A 196 -21.18 -13.96 -8.26
CA GLY A 196 -20.58 -12.81 -8.93
C GLY A 196 -19.08 -12.98 -9.14
N ILE A 197 -18.46 -11.91 -9.64
CA ILE A 197 -17.02 -11.83 -9.93
C ILE A 197 -16.51 -10.43 -9.60
N ASP A 198 -15.21 -10.27 -9.46
CA ASP A 198 -14.58 -8.94 -9.51
C ASP A 198 -13.47 -8.93 -10.54
N VAL A 199 -13.28 -7.77 -11.17
CA VAL A 199 -12.40 -7.62 -12.33
C VAL A 199 -11.65 -6.29 -12.31
N SER A 200 -10.51 -6.29 -12.97
CA SER A 200 -9.64 -5.13 -13.15
C SER A 200 -9.12 -5.05 -14.59
N ASN A 201 -8.15 -4.17 -14.83
CA ASN A 201 -7.40 -4.14 -16.08
C ASN A 201 -6.67 -5.47 -16.39
N HIS A 202 -6.46 -6.34 -15.40
CA HIS A 202 -5.77 -7.63 -15.58
C HIS A 202 -6.61 -8.65 -16.36
N ASN A 203 -7.94 -8.56 -16.29
CA ASN A 203 -8.84 -9.51 -16.95
C ASN A 203 -9.01 -9.24 -18.46
N GLY A 204 -8.46 -8.13 -18.98
CA GLY A 204 -8.46 -7.83 -20.41
C GLY A 204 -9.86 -7.54 -20.97
N ASP A 205 -10.11 -8.04 -22.18
CA ASP A 205 -11.42 -7.94 -22.85
C ASP A 205 -12.37 -9.00 -22.27
N ILE A 206 -13.62 -8.61 -21.98
CA ILE A 206 -14.60 -9.48 -21.31
C ILE A 206 -15.86 -9.60 -22.18
N ASP A 207 -16.26 -10.83 -22.48
CA ASP A 207 -17.58 -11.12 -23.06
C ASP A 207 -18.63 -11.23 -21.95
N TRP A 208 -19.22 -10.08 -21.61
CA TRP A 208 -20.20 -9.98 -20.53
C TRP A 208 -21.48 -10.80 -20.76
N ARG A 209 -21.86 -11.08 -22.02
CA ARG A 209 -23.02 -11.95 -22.29
C ARG A 209 -22.73 -13.38 -21.88
N ARG A 210 -21.50 -13.85 -22.13
CA ARG A 210 -21.06 -15.17 -21.67
C ARG A 210 -20.93 -15.22 -20.15
N VAL A 211 -20.43 -14.17 -19.51
CA VAL A 211 -20.39 -14.07 -18.03
C VAL A 211 -21.79 -14.19 -17.43
N ALA A 212 -22.77 -13.47 -18.00
CA ALA A 212 -24.16 -13.55 -17.57
C ALA A 212 -24.78 -14.94 -17.80
N ALA A 213 -24.49 -15.56 -18.95
CA ALA A 213 -24.93 -16.90 -19.30
C ALA A 213 -24.30 -17.99 -18.40
N ASP A 214 -23.10 -17.72 -17.88
CA ASP A 214 -22.41 -18.56 -16.88
C ASP A 214 -22.97 -18.39 -15.46
N GLY A 215 -24.09 -17.68 -15.32
CA GLY A 215 -24.84 -17.57 -14.08
C GLY A 215 -24.44 -16.41 -13.17
N LYS A 216 -23.40 -15.64 -13.51
CA LYS A 216 -22.96 -14.48 -12.70
C LYS A 216 -24.00 -13.36 -12.78
N LYS A 217 -24.34 -12.78 -11.63
CA LYS A 217 -25.40 -11.76 -11.48
C LYS A 217 -24.90 -10.40 -11.04
N PHE A 218 -23.70 -10.34 -10.46
CA PHE A 218 -23.07 -9.08 -10.14
C PHE A 218 -21.58 -9.08 -10.43
N THR A 219 -21.02 -7.87 -10.49
CA THR A 219 -19.58 -7.68 -10.52
C THR A 219 -19.12 -6.43 -9.76
N PHE A 220 -17.91 -6.48 -9.19
CA PHE A 220 -17.16 -5.28 -8.82
C PHE A 220 -16.04 -5.03 -9.84
N VAL A 221 -15.85 -3.77 -10.25
CA VAL A 221 -14.85 -3.37 -11.25
C VAL A 221 -13.88 -2.36 -10.65
N LEU A 222 -12.57 -2.61 -10.78
CA LEU A 222 -11.54 -1.68 -10.30
C LEU A 222 -11.70 -0.36 -11.02
N ALA A 223 -11.97 0.71 -10.29
CA ALA A 223 -12.02 2.06 -10.84
C ALA A 223 -10.64 2.75 -10.72
N THR A 224 -10.08 2.72 -9.52
CA THR A 224 -8.89 3.49 -9.14
C THR A 224 -8.02 2.73 -8.15
N ASP A 225 -6.71 2.90 -8.27
CA ASP A 225 -5.72 2.46 -7.27
C ASP A 225 -4.93 3.69 -6.81
N GLY A 226 -5.11 4.01 -5.52
CA GLY A 226 -4.63 5.24 -4.91
C GLY A 226 -4.96 6.49 -5.74
N THR A 227 -4.00 7.41 -5.81
CA THR A 227 -4.04 8.57 -6.72
C THR A 227 -3.15 8.38 -7.95
N GLY A 228 -2.57 7.19 -8.15
CA GLY A 228 -1.62 6.94 -9.23
C GLY A 228 -2.27 6.34 -10.47
N PHE A 229 -3.33 5.55 -10.30
CA PHE A 229 -3.86 4.70 -11.35
C PHE A 229 -5.38 4.82 -11.49
N SER A 230 -5.83 4.67 -12.72
CA SER A 230 -7.24 4.55 -13.10
C SER A 230 -7.32 3.42 -14.10
N ASN A 231 -8.24 2.48 -13.90
CA ASN A 231 -8.38 1.34 -14.80
C ASN A 231 -8.80 1.85 -16.19
N PRO A 232 -7.96 1.69 -17.23
CA PRO A 232 -8.27 2.19 -18.57
C PRO A 232 -9.47 1.49 -19.22
N ARG A 233 -9.89 0.34 -18.67
CA ARG A 233 -11.02 -0.47 -19.13
C ARG A 233 -12.27 -0.28 -18.27
N TYR A 234 -12.22 0.60 -17.25
CA TYR A 234 -13.31 0.74 -16.29
C TYR A 234 -14.67 0.96 -16.95
N SER A 235 -14.78 1.95 -17.84
CA SER A 235 -16.05 2.27 -18.50
C SER A 235 -16.59 1.10 -19.34
N GLU A 236 -15.71 0.43 -20.10
CA GLU A 236 -16.08 -0.75 -20.90
C GLU A 236 -16.55 -1.91 -20.01
N GLN A 237 -15.81 -2.21 -18.94
CA GLN A 237 -16.11 -3.30 -18.02
C GLN A 237 -17.39 -3.03 -17.22
N TYR A 238 -17.48 -1.84 -16.61
CA TYR A 238 -18.59 -1.44 -15.76
C TYR A 238 -19.91 -1.35 -16.52
N HIS A 239 -19.96 -0.61 -17.65
CA HIS A 239 -21.18 -0.52 -18.44
C HIS A 239 -21.45 -1.79 -19.24
N GLY A 240 -20.41 -2.51 -19.69
CA GLY A 240 -20.55 -3.80 -20.36
C GLY A 240 -21.30 -4.82 -19.50
N ALA A 241 -20.93 -4.91 -18.21
CA ALA A 241 -21.63 -5.75 -17.24
C ALA A 241 -23.11 -5.34 -17.09
N LYS A 242 -23.38 -4.05 -16.88
CA LYS A 242 -24.75 -3.51 -16.74
C LYS A 242 -25.60 -3.78 -17.98
N ASN A 243 -25.01 -3.63 -19.17
CA ASN A 243 -25.67 -3.89 -20.45
C ASN A 243 -25.96 -5.38 -20.69
N ALA A 244 -25.16 -6.28 -20.10
CA ALA A 244 -25.42 -7.72 -20.10
C ALA A 244 -26.42 -8.16 -19.01
N GLY A 245 -26.91 -7.23 -18.19
CA GLY A 245 -27.92 -7.48 -17.16
C GLY A 245 -27.36 -7.82 -15.78
N LEU A 246 -26.05 -7.66 -15.55
CA LEU A 246 -25.46 -7.75 -14.22
C LEU A 246 -25.69 -6.46 -13.43
N ILE A 247 -25.72 -6.60 -12.11
CA ILE A 247 -25.58 -5.50 -11.17
C ILE A 247 -24.08 -5.19 -11.01
N ALA A 248 -23.64 -3.93 -11.13
CA ALA A 248 -22.22 -3.59 -11.12
C ALA A 248 -21.86 -2.59 -10.01
N GLY A 249 -20.73 -2.79 -9.34
CA GLY A 249 -20.14 -1.85 -8.39
C GLY A 249 -18.75 -1.43 -8.81
N ALA A 250 -18.33 -0.26 -8.34
CA ALA A 250 -16.97 0.25 -8.51
C ALA A 250 -16.17 -0.05 -7.24
N TYR A 251 -14.90 -0.43 -7.35
CA TYR A 251 -14.01 -0.51 -6.18
C TYR A 251 -12.76 0.35 -6.33
N HIS A 252 -12.28 0.82 -5.19
CA HIS A 252 -11.06 1.60 -5.04
C HIS A 252 -10.03 0.84 -4.22
N PHE A 253 -8.90 0.47 -4.85
CA PHE A 253 -7.75 -0.08 -4.13
C PHE A 253 -7.10 1.05 -3.32
N ALA A 254 -7.21 0.98 -2.01
CA ALA A 254 -6.72 2.01 -1.12
C ALA A 254 -5.18 2.02 -1.07
N ARG A 255 -4.61 3.22 -1.07
CA ARG A 255 -3.19 3.44 -0.75
C ARG A 255 -3.04 4.39 0.42
N PRO A 256 -3.47 4.03 1.65
CA PRO A 256 -3.27 4.87 2.83
C PRO A 256 -1.80 5.29 2.96
N GLY A 257 -1.52 6.44 3.56
CA GLY A 257 -0.14 6.96 3.72
C GLY A 257 0.50 7.55 2.44
N SER A 258 0.03 7.18 1.23
CA SER A 258 0.54 7.77 -0.03
C SER A 258 -0.13 9.11 -0.40
N SER A 259 -1.36 9.32 0.07
CA SER A 259 -2.14 10.55 -0.11
C SER A 259 -3.26 10.62 0.93
N SER A 260 -3.95 11.76 1.02
CA SER A 260 -5.09 11.88 1.94
C SER A 260 -6.26 11.00 1.50
N ALA A 261 -7.14 10.66 2.45
CA ALA A 261 -8.35 9.89 2.20
C ALA A 261 -9.32 10.66 1.28
N GLU A 262 -9.42 11.98 1.45
CA GLU A 262 -10.23 12.86 0.62
C GLU A 262 -9.76 12.85 -0.84
N GLN A 263 -8.45 12.95 -1.07
CA GLN A 263 -7.90 12.92 -2.43
C GLN A 263 -8.21 11.59 -3.15
N GLN A 264 -8.14 10.47 -2.43
CA GLN A 264 -8.49 9.16 -2.97
C GLN A 264 -9.99 9.02 -3.21
N ALA A 265 -10.83 9.45 -2.26
CA ALA A 265 -12.27 9.44 -2.38
C ALA A 265 -12.75 10.30 -3.56
N GLU A 266 -12.26 11.53 -3.68
CA GLU A 266 -12.60 12.43 -4.79
C GLU A 266 -12.22 11.83 -6.15
N ARG A 267 -11.00 11.30 -6.27
CA ARG A 267 -10.56 10.65 -7.50
C ARG A 267 -11.43 9.45 -7.85
N PHE A 268 -11.72 8.60 -6.87
CA PHE A 268 -12.57 7.43 -7.04
C PHE A 268 -13.97 7.84 -7.52
N LEU A 269 -14.61 8.79 -6.84
CA LEU A 269 -15.97 9.25 -7.14
C LEU A 269 -16.08 9.93 -8.52
N ASN A 270 -15.00 10.51 -9.04
CA ASN A 270 -14.97 11.07 -10.39
C ASN A 270 -14.95 9.99 -11.49
N ILE A 271 -14.62 8.75 -11.15
CA ILE A 271 -14.54 7.63 -12.11
C ILE A 271 -15.67 6.62 -11.87
N ALA A 272 -16.08 6.41 -10.62
CA ALA A 272 -17.03 5.36 -10.23
C ALA A 272 -18.38 5.43 -10.94
N ASP A 273 -18.82 6.61 -11.40
CA ASP A 273 -20.12 6.83 -12.05
C ASP A 273 -21.29 6.18 -11.29
N TYR A 274 -21.33 6.42 -9.98
CA TYR A 274 -22.37 5.87 -9.12
C TYR A 274 -23.74 6.47 -9.49
N GLN A 275 -24.75 5.61 -9.68
CA GLN A 275 -26.13 5.98 -9.98
C GLN A 275 -27.09 5.16 -9.11
N ALA A 276 -28.10 5.77 -8.49
CA ALA A 276 -29.15 5.05 -7.77
C ALA A 276 -30.20 4.49 -8.75
N ASP A 277 -29.84 3.43 -9.49
CA ASP A 277 -30.61 2.90 -10.63
C ASP A 277 -31.10 1.45 -10.48
N GLY A 278 -30.92 0.85 -9.30
CA GLY A 278 -31.25 -0.55 -9.05
C GLY A 278 -30.28 -1.55 -9.70
N LYS A 279 -29.21 -1.06 -10.34
CA LYS A 279 -28.18 -1.84 -11.05
C LYS A 279 -26.76 -1.45 -10.66
N THR A 280 -26.61 -0.57 -9.69
CA THR A 280 -25.34 -0.02 -9.25
C THR A 280 -25.14 -0.29 -7.77
N LEU A 281 -24.17 -1.14 -7.43
CA LEU A 281 -23.86 -1.40 -6.03
C LEU A 281 -23.23 -0.18 -5.35
N PRO A 282 -23.35 -0.06 -4.01
CA PRO A 282 -22.58 0.90 -3.25
C PRO A 282 -21.10 0.81 -3.61
N PRO A 283 -20.38 1.95 -3.64
CA PRO A 283 -18.95 1.93 -3.92
C PRO A 283 -18.19 1.12 -2.88
N VAL A 284 -17.12 0.44 -3.30
CA VAL A 284 -16.28 -0.38 -2.42
C VAL A 284 -14.98 0.33 -2.09
N LEU A 285 -14.60 0.32 -0.82
CA LEU A 285 -13.25 0.61 -0.37
C LEU A 285 -12.50 -0.72 -0.15
N ASP A 286 -11.47 -0.97 -0.95
CA ASP A 286 -10.61 -2.14 -0.87
C ASP A 286 -9.39 -1.83 0.01
N LEU A 287 -9.36 -2.48 1.19
CA LEU A 287 -8.34 -2.33 2.21
C LEU A 287 -7.52 -3.62 2.35
N GLU A 288 -6.30 -3.56 1.84
CA GLU A 288 -5.31 -4.62 1.94
C GLU A 288 -3.95 -4.08 2.37
N VAL A 289 -3.04 -4.99 2.74
CA VAL A 289 -1.67 -4.60 3.08
C VAL A 289 -0.99 -3.98 1.87
N ASP A 290 -0.01 -3.11 2.09
CA ASP A 290 0.80 -2.58 1.00
C ASP A 290 1.49 -3.73 0.26
N PRO A 291 1.22 -3.95 -1.04
CA PRO A 291 1.79 -5.07 -1.79
C PRO A 291 3.31 -5.01 -1.91
N ASN A 292 3.94 -3.86 -1.67
CA ASN A 292 5.40 -3.74 -1.70
C ASN A 292 6.05 -4.17 -0.38
N SER A 293 5.41 -3.90 0.75
CA SER A 293 6.00 -4.10 2.09
C SER A 293 5.32 -5.19 2.92
N GLY A 294 4.09 -5.58 2.58
CA GLY A 294 3.20 -6.37 3.42
C GLY A 294 2.74 -5.63 4.70
N GLY A 295 3.07 -4.35 4.83
CA GLY A 295 2.82 -3.52 6.00
C GLY A 295 1.55 -2.66 5.87
N CYS A 296 1.22 -1.96 6.95
CA CYS A 296 0.05 -1.09 7.04
C CYS A 296 0.33 0.34 6.50
N TYR A 297 1.06 0.43 5.39
CA TYR A 297 1.45 1.71 4.75
C TYR A 297 2.18 2.71 5.67
N GLY A 298 2.86 2.22 6.72
CA GLY A 298 3.52 3.06 7.72
C GLY A 298 2.56 3.79 8.67
N LEU A 299 1.27 3.48 8.65
CA LEU A 299 0.27 4.07 9.54
C LEU A 299 0.15 3.30 10.86
N SER A 300 -0.18 4.02 11.92
CA SER A 300 -0.70 3.40 13.14
C SER A 300 -2.13 2.89 12.91
N VAL A 301 -2.62 2.01 13.79
CA VAL A 301 -4.02 1.56 13.75
C VAL A 301 -5.00 2.74 13.83
N ALA A 302 -4.72 3.72 14.69
CA ALA A 302 -5.57 4.90 14.85
C ALA A 302 -5.61 5.76 13.58
N ASP A 303 -4.46 5.95 12.93
CA ASP A 303 -4.39 6.70 11.67
C ASP A 303 -5.08 5.96 10.52
N MET A 304 -4.97 4.63 10.49
CA MET A 304 -5.70 3.80 9.52
C MET A 304 -7.22 3.92 9.73
N HIS A 305 -7.70 3.91 10.98
CA HIS A 305 -9.12 4.12 11.28
C HIS A 305 -9.60 5.50 10.83
N LEU A 306 -8.84 6.55 11.14
CA LEU A 306 -9.17 7.91 10.72
C LEU A 306 -9.22 8.02 9.20
N TRP A 307 -8.22 7.47 8.51
CA TRP A 307 -8.15 7.47 7.05
C TRP A 307 -9.37 6.76 6.43
N THR A 308 -9.68 5.55 6.91
CA THR A 308 -10.83 4.76 6.45
C THR A 308 -12.15 5.47 6.68
N LYS A 309 -12.35 6.03 7.88
CA LYS A 309 -13.55 6.79 8.21
C LYS A 309 -13.72 8.00 7.29
N THR A 310 -12.66 8.78 7.08
CA THR A 310 -12.69 9.97 6.22
C THR A 310 -13.02 9.61 4.77
N PHE A 311 -12.44 8.54 4.23
CA PHE A 311 -12.78 8.06 2.89
C PHE A 311 -14.27 7.70 2.82
N ASN A 312 -14.74 6.91 3.79
CA ASN A 312 -16.11 6.43 3.81
C ASN A 312 -17.14 7.56 3.95
N ASP A 313 -16.87 8.53 4.82
CA ASP A 313 -17.71 9.71 4.99
C ASP A 313 -17.80 10.52 3.68
N LYS A 314 -16.69 10.68 2.94
CA LYS A 314 -16.67 11.40 1.66
C LYS A 314 -17.47 10.68 0.57
N VAL A 315 -17.38 9.35 0.51
CA VAL A 315 -18.20 8.57 -0.40
C VAL A 315 -19.68 8.66 -0.02
N LYS A 316 -20.01 8.55 1.26
CA LYS A 316 -21.39 8.67 1.74
C LYS A 316 -21.98 10.04 1.47
N GLU A 317 -21.21 11.10 1.69
CA GLU A 317 -21.60 12.49 1.39
C GLU A 317 -21.98 12.66 -0.09
N ARG A 318 -21.25 12.02 -1.00
CA ARG A 318 -21.45 12.17 -2.45
C ARG A 318 -22.46 11.21 -3.07
N THR A 319 -22.67 10.04 -2.47
CA THR A 319 -23.51 8.97 -3.05
C THR A 319 -24.75 8.65 -2.24
N GLY A 320 -24.80 9.09 -0.97
CA GLY A 320 -25.83 8.70 0.00
C GLY A 320 -25.69 7.26 0.51
N LYS A 321 -24.65 6.53 0.11
CA LYS A 321 -24.42 5.13 0.51
C LYS A 321 -23.19 4.99 1.38
N ASP A 322 -23.30 4.20 2.43
CA ASP A 322 -22.13 3.68 3.14
C ASP A 322 -21.34 2.75 2.20
N PRO A 323 -20.02 2.95 2.04
CA PRO A 323 -19.22 2.05 1.21
C PRO A 323 -19.24 0.62 1.74
N ILE A 324 -19.14 -0.34 0.83
CA ILE A 324 -18.78 -1.71 1.17
C ILE A 324 -17.29 -1.73 1.50
N ILE A 325 -16.89 -2.43 2.57
CA ILE A 325 -15.48 -2.61 2.92
C ILE A 325 -15.03 -3.98 2.41
N TYR A 326 -14.03 -3.99 1.53
CA TYR A 326 -13.31 -5.22 1.20
C TYR A 326 -12.07 -5.36 2.08
N ALA A 327 -11.88 -6.55 2.66
CA ALA A 327 -10.69 -6.89 3.42
C ALA A 327 -10.55 -8.41 3.61
N ASN A 328 -9.33 -8.86 3.86
CA ASN A 328 -9.06 -10.20 4.40
C ASN A 328 -8.87 -10.17 5.94
N PRO A 329 -9.07 -11.29 6.65
CA PRO A 329 -8.93 -11.34 8.11
C PRO A 329 -7.54 -10.96 8.64
N SER A 330 -6.49 -11.19 7.86
CA SER A 330 -5.12 -10.86 8.28
C SER A 330 -4.90 -9.35 8.31
N PHE A 331 -5.30 -8.65 7.25
CA PHE A 331 -5.28 -7.19 7.19
C PHE A 331 -6.10 -6.58 8.34
N TRP A 332 -7.32 -7.08 8.57
CA TRP A 332 -8.19 -6.53 9.61
C TRP A 332 -7.56 -6.64 11.01
N ARG A 333 -6.95 -7.79 11.33
CA ARG A 333 -6.24 -7.95 12.61
C ARG A 333 -5.00 -7.06 12.70
N GLN A 334 -4.19 -7.05 11.64
CA GLN A 334 -2.88 -6.40 11.64
C GLN A 334 -2.99 -4.87 11.59
N CYS A 335 -3.77 -4.33 10.65
CA CYS A 335 -3.79 -2.92 10.30
C CYS A 335 -5.00 -2.17 10.87
N MET A 336 -6.10 -2.89 11.13
CA MET A 336 -7.30 -2.31 11.75
C MET A 336 -7.41 -2.66 13.24
N GLY A 337 -6.44 -3.38 13.82
CA GLY A 337 -6.42 -3.72 15.23
C GLY A 337 -7.64 -4.53 15.68
N SER A 338 -8.29 -5.25 14.78
CA SER A 338 -9.56 -5.96 15.03
C SER A 338 -10.68 -5.04 15.57
N THR A 339 -10.74 -3.79 15.12
CA THR A 339 -11.76 -2.82 15.53
C THR A 339 -13.19 -3.27 15.23
N ASP A 340 -14.15 -2.79 16.02
CA ASP A 340 -15.60 -2.92 15.79
C ASP A 340 -16.25 -1.66 15.19
N THR A 341 -15.47 -0.58 15.00
CA THR A 341 -15.96 0.75 14.62
C THR A 341 -16.70 0.77 13.27
N PHE A 342 -16.41 -0.17 12.38
CA PHE A 342 -16.94 -0.20 11.01
C PHE A 342 -18.07 -1.22 10.80
N GLY A 343 -18.64 -1.78 11.87
CA GLY A 343 -19.71 -2.78 11.80
C GLY A 343 -21.01 -2.33 11.11
N GLY A 344 -21.18 -1.03 10.84
CA GLY A 344 -22.29 -0.50 10.06
C GLY A 344 -22.10 -0.60 8.54
N HIS A 345 -20.92 -0.97 8.06
CA HIS A 345 -20.62 -1.19 6.65
C HIS A 345 -20.90 -2.64 6.25
N ALA A 346 -21.35 -2.84 5.00
CA ALA A 346 -21.38 -4.18 4.42
C ALA A 346 -19.94 -4.69 4.22
N LEU A 347 -19.73 -5.98 4.50
CA LEU A 347 -18.41 -6.61 4.41
C LEU A 347 -18.29 -7.45 3.14
N TRP A 348 -17.27 -7.16 2.33
CA TRP A 348 -16.78 -8.05 1.29
C TRP A 348 -15.50 -8.76 1.77
N LEU A 349 -15.65 -9.99 2.21
CA LEU A 349 -14.60 -10.77 2.86
C LEU A 349 -13.79 -11.56 1.84
N ALA A 350 -12.47 -11.39 1.82
CA ALA A 350 -11.57 -12.27 1.09
C ALA A 350 -11.03 -13.40 1.96
N SER A 351 -11.35 -14.65 1.61
CA SER A 351 -10.86 -15.83 2.31
C SER A 351 -10.98 -17.06 1.42
N TYR A 352 -9.85 -17.58 0.93
CA TYR A 352 -9.84 -18.63 -0.09
C TYR A 352 -9.62 -20.02 0.50
N GLY A 353 -10.16 -21.05 -0.18
CA GLY A 353 -9.87 -22.45 0.14
C GLY A 353 -10.43 -22.93 1.48
N VAL A 354 -11.48 -22.27 1.97
CA VAL A 354 -12.17 -22.61 3.24
C VAL A 354 -13.65 -22.83 2.99
N ASP A 355 -14.27 -23.73 3.76
CA ASP A 355 -15.72 -23.98 3.68
C ASP A 355 -16.53 -22.90 4.41
N SER A 356 -15.92 -22.23 5.38
CA SER A 356 -16.53 -21.15 6.16
C SER A 356 -15.46 -20.11 6.52
N PRO A 357 -15.58 -18.87 6.02
CA PRO A 357 -14.58 -17.85 6.25
C PRO A 357 -14.69 -17.27 7.66
N ALA A 358 -13.55 -17.00 8.28
CA ALA A 358 -13.51 -16.37 9.60
C ALA A 358 -13.89 -14.88 9.49
N VAL A 359 -15.09 -14.53 9.95
CA VAL A 359 -15.58 -13.14 9.93
C VAL A 359 -14.74 -12.27 10.88
N PRO A 360 -14.20 -11.13 10.41
CA PRO A 360 -13.45 -10.21 11.26
C PRO A 360 -14.32 -9.59 12.36
N ASN A 361 -13.71 -9.28 13.51
CA ASN A 361 -14.39 -8.57 14.61
C ASN A 361 -15.02 -7.27 14.11
N GLY A 362 -16.18 -6.91 14.68
CA GLY A 362 -16.98 -5.75 14.26
C GLY A 362 -18.09 -6.07 13.29
N PHE A 363 -17.98 -7.16 12.53
CA PHE A 363 -19.00 -7.60 11.60
C PHE A 363 -19.77 -8.80 12.16
N ASN A 364 -21.08 -8.79 12.01
CA ASN A 364 -21.92 -9.93 12.41
C ASN A 364 -21.74 -11.12 11.46
N ASN A 365 -21.61 -10.83 10.17
CA ASN A 365 -21.36 -11.79 9.11
C ASN A 365 -20.71 -11.10 7.91
N TRP A 366 -20.30 -11.84 6.88
CA TRP A 366 -19.93 -11.28 5.57
C TRP A 366 -21.18 -11.02 4.73
N ASP A 367 -21.21 -9.97 3.91
CA ASP A 367 -22.28 -9.76 2.92
C ASP A 367 -21.88 -10.39 1.59
N PHE A 368 -20.63 -10.11 1.18
CA PHE A 368 -19.97 -10.71 0.03
C PHE A 368 -18.78 -11.55 0.50
N TRP A 369 -18.52 -12.66 -0.17
CA TRP A 369 -17.36 -13.51 0.06
C TRP A 369 -16.62 -13.77 -1.25
N GLN A 370 -15.38 -13.29 -1.34
CA GLN A 370 -14.44 -13.68 -2.38
C GLN A 370 -13.79 -14.99 -1.95
N TYR A 371 -14.17 -16.09 -2.61
CA TYR A 371 -13.86 -17.44 -2.15
C TYR A 371 -12.72 -18.11 -2.94
N THR A 372 -12.35 -17.56 -4.09
CA THR A 372 -11.18 -18.01 -4.86
C THR A 372 -10.72 -16.94 -5.85
N ASP A 373 -9.41 -16.91 -6.10
CA ASP A 373 -8.73 -16.16 -7.16
C ASP A 373 -8.34 -17.04 -8.37
N GLN A 374 -8.70 -18.33 -8.33
CA GLN A 374 -8.36 -19.31 -9.38
C GLN A 374 -9.61 -19.73 -10.19
N GLY A 375 -10.67 -18.91 -10.18
CA GLY A 375 -11.89 -19.20 -10.89
C GLY A 375 -11.72 -19.22 -12.41
N SER A 376 -12.57 -19.98 -13.10
CA SER A 376 -12.72 -19.93 -14.55
C SER A 376 -14.15 -19.53 -14.87
N VAL A 377 -14.32 -18.46 -15.65
CA VAL A 377 -15.63 -17.90 -16.00
C VAL A 377 -15.74 -17.76 -17.51
N ALA A 378 -16.84 -18.23 -18.08
CA ALA A 378 -17.05 -18.11 -19.52
C ALA A 378 -17.07 -16.64 -19.94
N GLY A 379 -16.23 -16.28 -20.91
CA GLY A 379 -16.10 -14.90 -21.40
C GLY A 379 -14.94 -14.11 -20.82
N ILE A 380 -14.20 -14.66 -19.86
CA ILE A 380 -12.97 -14.08 -19.32
C ILE A 380 -11.80 -15.03 -19.59
N GLY A 381 -10.69 -14.47 -20.07
CA GLY A 381 -9.46 -15.24 -20.25
C GLY A 381 -8.66 -15.34 -18.96
N GLY A 382 -8.26 -16.55 -18.59
CA GLY A 382 -7.42 -16.79 -17.41
C GLY A 382 -8.23 -16.84 -16.11
N ASN A 383 -7.52 -16.69 -14.99
CA ASN A 383 -8.11 -16.76 -13.66
C ASN A 383 -9.00 -15.55 -13.39
N THR A 384 -10.06 -15.78 -12.63
CA THR A 384 -11.03 -14.75 -12.22
C THR A 384 -11.39 -14.94 -10.76
N ASP A 385 -11.43 -13.84 -10.02
CA ASP A 385 -11.90 -13.81 -8.65
C ASP A 385 -13.41 -14.09 -8.61
N LEU A 386 -13.82 -15.09 -7.83
CA LEU A 386 -15.22 -15.49 -7.71
C LEU A 386 -15.79 -15.08 -6.36
N ASN A 387 -17.02 -14.59 -6.41
CA ASN A 387 -17.70 -14.03 -5.26
C ASN A 387 -19.09 -14.64 -5.05
N GLN A 388 -19.51 -14.66 -3.80
CA GLN A 388 -20.89 -14.93 -3.39
C GLN A 388 -21.47 -13.76 -2.61
N TYR A 389 -22.74 -13.45 -2.83
CA TYR A 389 -23.52 -12.58 -1.98
C TYR A 389 -24.58 -13.39 -1.24
N GLN A 390 -24.58 -13.40 0.10
CA GLN A 390 -25.38 -14.38 0.86
C GLN A 390 -26.88 -14.08 0.95
N GLU A 391 -27.30 -12.81 0.82
CA GLU A 391 -28.67 -12.40 1.17
C GLU A 391 -29.70 -12.62 0.06
N GLY A 392 -29.30 -13.22 -1.07
CA GLY A 392 -30.16 -13.49 -2.21
C GLY A 392 -30.35 -12.33 -3.19
N PHE A 393 -30.89 -12.64 -4.37
CA PHE A 393 -30.90 -11.70 -5.51
C PHE A 393 -31.82 -10.49 -5.32
N GLU A 394 -32.93 -10.65 -4.62
CA GLU A 394 -33.82 -9.52 -4.31
C GLU A 394 -33.14 -8.52 -3.37
N ARG A 395 -32.39 -9.02 -2.37
CA ARG A 395 -31.64 -8.15 -1.47
C ARG A 395 -30.47 -7.47 -2.17
N LEU A 396 -29.83 -8.15 -3.10
CA LEU A 396 -28.78 -7.57 -3.94
C LEU A 396 -29.32 -6.40 -4.80
N LYS A 397 -30.51 -6.54 -5.38
CA LYS A 397 -31.18 -5.44 -6.10
C LYS A 397 -31.53 -4.27 -5.17
N GLN A 398 -32.00 -4.57 -3.95
CA GLN A 398 -32.29 -3.53 -2.95
C GLN A 398 -31.03 -2.78 -2.54
N LEU A 399 -29.91 -3.48 -2.38
CA LEU A 399 -28.62 -2.87 -2.10
C LEU A 399 -28.18 -1.94 -3.24
N ALA A 400 -28.49 -2.29 -4.49
CA ALA A 400 -28.17 -1.55 -5.69
C ALA A 400 -29.18 -0.43 -6.07
N SER A 401 -30.26 -0.25 -5.29
CA SER A 401 -31.28 0.80 -5.46
C SER A 401 -30.99 1.96 -4.53
#